data_AF-A0A1G2D4T9-F1
#
_entry.id   AF-A0A1G2D4T9-F1
#
_cell.length_a   1.000
_cell.length_b   1.000
_cell.length_c   1.000
_cell.angle_alpha   90.00
_cell.angle_beta   90.00
_cell.angle_gamma   90.00
#
_symmetry.space_group_name_H-M   'P 1'
#
loop_
_entity.id
_entity.type
_entity.pdbx_description
1 polymer ?
#
loop_
_entity_poly.entity_id
_entity_poly.type
_entity_poly.pdbx_seq_one_letter_code
_entity_poly.pdbx_strand_id
1 'polypeptide(L)'
;MSLKSVKNKIKSIDKTRQVTKAMEAVSAVKMRKSQQNAIGIRPYALSALKILRSISGSIEAANHPLTKARKVEKTLIVLVSADKGLAGSYGAALLKGVYRFIEEKGMTKDNAALIAIGKRGYEHFLKRGWTVVNHFERWSDQVSFDTVRPLAEEIKALYMKGEYDEILIVYTNFISTLKQVVYSRKLLPVTFESVEEV
;
A
#
# COMPACT_ATOMS: atom_id res chain seq x y z
N MET A 1 48.26 -6.72 6.46
CA MET A 1 47.24 -7.28 5.55
C MET A 1 47.93 -8.20 4.54
N SER A 2 47.47 -9.44 4.37
CA SER A 2 48.09 -10.42 3.45
C SER A 2 47.60 -10.21 2.01
N LEU A 3 48.45 -10.42 1.00
CA LEU A 3 48.05 -10.43 -0.42
C LEU A 3 46.89 -11.40 -0.69
N LYS A 4 46.83 -12.52 0.04
CA LYS A 4 45.74 -13.49 -0.03
C LYS A 4 44.40 -12.90 0.45
N SER A 5 44.40 -12.11 1.52
CA SER A 5 43.17 -11.47 2.02
C SER A 5 42.64 -10.41 1.06
N VAL A 6 43.53 -9.66 0.40
CA VAL A 6 43.14 -8.69 -0.63
C VAL A 6 42.51 -9.39 -1.83
N LYS A 7 43.15 -10.46 -2.33
CA LYS A 7 42.62 -11.26 -3.46
C LYS A 7 41.25 -11.85 -3.17
N ASN A 8 41.02 -12.33 -1.94
CA ASN A 8 39.72 -12.84 -1.52
C ASN A 8 38.65 -11.74 -1.44
N LYS A 9 39.01 -10.53 -0.97
CA LYS A 9 38.09 -9.40 -0.92
C LYS A 9 37.65 -8.93 -2.32
N ILE A 10 38.58 -8.88 -3.27
CA ILE A 10 38.28 -8.58 -4.68
C ILE A 10 37.26 -9.58 -5.23
N LYS A 11 37.54 -10.89 -5.09
CA LYS A 11 36.61 -11.93 -5.54
C LYS A 11 35.22 -11.82 -4.89
N SER A 12 35.16 -11.46 -3.61
CA SER A 12 33.89 -11.27 -2.91
C SER A 12 33.11 -10.08 -3.48
N ILE A 13 33.77 -8.94 -3.72
CA ILE A 13 33.15 -7.74 -4.28
C ILE A 13 32.66 -8.01 -5.70
N ASP A 14 33.44 -8.70 -6.53
CA ASP A 14 33.06 -9.05 -7.89
C ASP A 14 31.82 -9.95 -7.93
N LYS A 15 31.74 -10.94 -7.04
CA LYS A 15 30.54 -11.77 -6.90
C LYS A 15 29.32 -10.95 -6.50
N THR A 16 29.45 -10.09 -5.49
CA THR A 16 28.36 -9.20 -5.08
C THR A 16 27.92 -8.28 -6.22
N ARG A 17 28.86 -7.73 -6.99
CA ARG A 17 28.59 -6.88 -8.17
C ARG A 17 27.80 -7.61 -9.25
N GLN A 18 28.15 -8.87 -9.54
CA GLN A 18 27.41 -9.67 -10.53
C GLN A 18 25.98 -9.93 -10.09
N VAL A 19 25.78 -10.29 -8.81
CA VAL A 19 24.46 -10.54 -8.24
C VAL A 19 23.61 -9.28 -8.26
N THR A 20 24.13 -8.13 -7.81
CA THR A 20 23.37 -6.87 -7.79
C THR A 20 23.04 -6.40 -9.20
N LYS A 21 23.94 -6.55 -10.18
CA LYS A 21 23.68 -6.24 -11.60
C LYS A 21 22.56 -7.10 -12.19
N ALA A 22 22.54 -8.39 -11.86
CA ALA A 22 21.46 -9.29 -12.27
C ALA A 22 20.12 -8.87 -11.61
N MET A 23 20.15 -8.55 -10.32
CA MET A 23 18.96 -8.08 -9.59
C MET A 23 18.42 -6.76 -10.16
N GLU A 24 19.28 -5.83 -10.56
CA GLU A 24 18.91 -4.58 -11.21
C GLU A 24 18.15 -4.84 -12.51
N ALA A 25 18.70 -5.70 -13.39
CA ALA A 25 18.05 -6.07 -14.66
C ALA A 25 16.69 -6.74 -14.43
N VAL A 26 16.61 -7.69 -13.49
CA VAL A 26 15.34 -8.37 -13.15
C VAL A 26 14.32 -7.37 -12.59
N SER A 27 14.75 -6.46 -11.72
CA SER A 27 13.86 -5.45 -11.11
C SER A 27 13.35 -4.45 -12.15
N ALA A 28 14.20 -4.06 -13.11
CA ALA A 28 13.79 -3.19 -14.21
C ALA A 28 12.69 -3.83 -15.08
N VAL A 29 12.83 -5.13 -15.40
CA VAL A 29 11.81 -5.89 -16.15
C VAL A 29 10.51 -5.98 -15.37
N LYS A 30 10.58 -6.25 -14.05
CA LYS A 30 9.39 -6.30 -13.19
C LYS A 30 8.69 -4.95 -13.11
N MET A 31 9.43 -3.88 -12.89
CA MET A 31 8.89 -2.51 -12.86
C MET A 31 8.14 -2.18 -14.15
N ARG A 32 8.73 -2.48 -15.32
CA ARG A 32 8.08 -2.25 -16.62
C ARG A 32 6.77 -3.03 -16.74
N LYS A 33 6.74 -4.30 -16.33
CA LYS A 33 5.51 -5.12 -16.34
C LYS A 33 4.44 -4.55 -15.40
N SER A 34 4.83 -4.16 -14.18
CA SER A 34 3.91 -3.57 -13.21
C SER A 34 3.33 -2.24 -13.70
N GLN A 35 4.13 -1.40 -14.38
CA GLN A 35 3.65 -0.17 -15.00
C GLN A 35 2.64 -0.45 -16.12
N GLN A 36 2.94 -1.41 -17.01
CA GLN A 36 2.03 -1.80 -18.09
C GLN A 36 0.68 -2.30 -17.54
N ASN A 37 0.72 -3.14 -16.51
CA ASN A 37 -0.50 -3.62 -15.85
C ASN A 37 -1.29 -2.47 -15.22
N ALA A 38 -0.62 -1.56 -14.50
CA ALA A 38 -1.28 -0.40 -13.89
C ALA A 38 -1.95 0.50 -14.94
N ILE A 39 -1.27 0.78 -16.05
CA ILE A 39 -1.82 1.58 -17.15
C ILE A 39 -3.00 0.85 -17.80
N GLY A 40 -2.90 -0.47 -18.00
CA GLY A 40 -3.98 -1.28 -18.59
C GLY A 40 -5.26 -1.33 -17.75
N ILE A 41 -5.15 -1.20 -16.42
CA ILE A 41 -6.31 -1.21 -15.50
C ILE A 41 -7.00 0.15 -15.41
N ARG A 42 -6.30 1.25 -15.72
CA ARG A 42 -6.84 2.62 -15.59
C ARG A 42 -8.18 2.84 -16.30
N PRO A 43 -8.41 2.39 -17.55
CA PRO A 43 -9.69 2.58 -18.22
C PRO A 43 -10.86 1.97 -17.43
N TYR A 44 -10.68 0.75 -16.91
CA TYR A 44 -11.69 0.10 -16.08
C TYR A 44 -11.98 0.92 -14.81
N ALA A 45 -10.94 1.34 -14.10
CA ALA A 45 -11.09 2.14 -12.89
C ALA A 45 -11.83 3.46 -13.17
N LEU A 46 -11.45 4.18 -14.22
CA LEU A 46 -12.10 5.44 -14.62
C LEU A 46 -13.56 5.24 -15.03
N SER A 47 -13.88 4.18 -15.77
CA SER A 47 -15.27 3.85 -16.13
C SER A 47 -16.12 3.50 -14.92
N ALA A 48 -15.59 2.69 -13.99
CA ALA A 48 -16.29 2.34 -12.75
C ALA A 48 -16.56 3.58 -11.89
N LEU A 49 -15.57 4.47 -11.77
CA LEU A 49 -15.69 5.74 -11.05
C LEU A 49 -16.70 6.68 -11.71
N LYS A 50 -16.76 6.72 -13.04
CA LYS A 50 -17.76 7.50 -13.77
C LYS A 50 -19.18 7.01 -13.48
N ILE A 51 -19.39 5.70 -13.43
CA ILE A 51 -20.70 5.11 -13.07
C ILE A 51 -21.06 5.47 -11.62
N LEU A 52 -20.12 5.32 -10.68
CA LEU A 52 -20.32 5.72 -9.28
C LEU A 52 -20.68 7.21 -9.17
N ARG A 53 -20.02 8.08 -9.95
CA ARG A 53 -20.33 9.52 -10.02
C ARG A 53 -21.71 9.81 -10.61
N SER A 54 -22.23 8.97 -11.49
CA SER A 54 -23.59 9.15 -12.02
C SER A 54 -24.67 8.78 -11.00
N ILE A 55 -24.40 7.82 -10.10
CA ILE A 55 -25.38 7.31 -9.13
C ILE A 55 -25.30 8.05 -7.79
N SER A 56 -24.10 8.53 -7.45
CA SER A 56 -23.72 9.48 -6.40
C SER A 56 -24.78 10.50 -5.94
N GLY A 57 -25.52 11.12 -6.88
CA GLY A 57 -26.52 12.15 -6.58
C GLY A 57 -27.88 11.63 -6.13
N SER A 58 -28.11 10.30 -6.12
CA SER A 58 -29.38 9.73 -5.72
C SER A 58 -29.51 9.58 -4.20
N ILE A 59 -30.75 9.61 -3.72
CA ILE A 59 -31.08 9.45 -2.29
C ILE A 59 -30.67 8.05 -1.81
N GLU A 60 -30.82 7.04 -2.66
CA GLU A 60 -30.41 5.66 -2.39
C GLU A 60 -28.88 5.55 -2.24
N ALA A 61 -28.11 6.26 -3.08
CA ALA A 61 -26.66 6.27 -3.01
C ALA A 61 -26.17 6.99 -1.74
N ALA A 62 -26.82 8.09 -1.35
CA ALA A 62 -26.50 8.82 -0.13
C ALA A 62 -26.78 8.01 1.15
N ASN A 63 -27.78 7.13 1.11
CA ASN A 63 -28.16 6.28 2.25
C ASN A 63 -27.41 4.95 2.30
N HIS A 64 -26.56 4.64 1.31
CA HIS A 64 -25.81 3.40 1.30
C HIS A 64 -24.79 3.34 2.46
N PRO A 65 -24.65 2.20 3.17
CA PRO A 65 -23.74 2.12 4.32
C PRO A 65 -22.29 2.54 4.01
N LEU A 66 -21.78 2.25 2.80
CA LEU A 66 -20.41 2.58 2.39
C LEU A 66 -20.18 4.06 2.03
N THR A 67 -21.23 4.86 1.85
CA THR A 67 -21.14 6.31 1.53
C THR A 67 -21.47 7.16 2.75
N LYS A 68 -22.18 6.60 3.74
CA LYS A 68 -22.60 7.31 4.94
C LYS A 68 -21.41 7.61 5.86
N ALA A 69 -21.05 8.89 5.94
CA ALA A 69 -20.08 9.36 6.93
C ALA A 69 -20.64 9.24 8.36
N ARG A 70 -19.76 8.89 9.29
CA ARG A 70 -20.03 8.79 10.73
C ARG A 70 -18.90 9.44 11.51
N LYS A 71 -19.14 9.68 12.80
CA LYS A 71 -18.10 10.17 13.71
C LYS A 71 -16.96 9.14 13.73
N VAL A 72 -15.73 9.62 13.50
CA VAL A 72 -14.57 8.75 13.43
C VAL A 72 -14.05 8.49 14.84
N GLU A 73 -14.28 7.28 15.35
CA GLU A 73 -13.74 6.83 16.64
C GLU A 73 -12.67 5.76 16.45
N LYS A 74 -12.80 4.90 15.44
CA LYS A 74 -11.76 3.94 15.05
C LYS A 74 -11.39 4.04 13.57
N THR A 75 -10.10 4.05 13.26
CA THR A 75 -9.60 4.10 11.88
C THR A 75 -8.82 2.84 11.52
N LEU A 76 -9.13 2.27 10.35
CA LEU A 76 -8.37 1.17 9.77
C LEU A 76 -7.38 1.71 8.73
N ILE A 77 -6.11 1.37 8.87
CA ILE A 77 -5.05 1.73 7.93
C ILE A 77 -4.67 0.49 7.10
N VAL A 78 -5.00 0.51 5.81
CA VAL A 78 -4.52 -0.46 4.83
C VAL A 78 -3.15 -0.01 4.35
N LEU A 79 -2.10 -0.66 4.86
CA LEU A 79 -0.72 -0.32 4.54
C LEU A 79 -0.20 -1.18 3.39
N VAL A 80 0.15 -0.56 2.26
CA VAL A 80 0.80 -1.22 1.13
C VAL A 80 2.31 -1.09 1.26
N SER A 81 2.98 -2.18 1.66
CA SER A 81 4.42 -2.26 1.85
C SER A 81 5.06 -3.39 1.03
N ALA A 82 6.40 -3.44 1.00
CA ALA A 82 7.12 -4.50 0.30
C ALA A 82 7.32 -5.75 1.18
N ASP A 83 7.36 -6.92 0.55
CA ASP A 83 7.84 -8.15 1.21
C ASP A 83 9.38 -8.19 1.30
N LYS A 84 10.04 -7.74 0.23
CA LYS A 84 11.50 -7.81 0.06
C LYS A 84 12.16 -6.48 0.43
N GLY A 85 13.43 -6.57 0.82
CA GLY A 85 14.29 -5.41 1.08
C GLY A 85 15.07 -4.97 -0.16
N LEU A 86 16.20 -4.27 0.06
CA LEU A 86 17.12 -3.82 -0.99
C LEU A 86 16.53 -2.81 -1.98
N ALA A 87 15.53 -2.03 -1.54
CA ALA A 87 14.86 -0.98 -2.30
C ALA A 87 15.26 0.44 -1.86
N GLY A 88 16.48 0.60 -1.34
CA GLY A 88 16.97 1.89 -0.85
C GLY A 88 16.09 2.48 0.26
N SER A 89 15.72 3.76 0.11
CA SER A 89 14.93 4.53 1.08
C SER A 89 13.43 4.23 1.05
N TYR A 90 12.94 3.43 0.09
CA TYR A 90 11.51 3.14 -0.10
C TYR A 90 10.78 2.78 1.20
N GLY A 91 11.27 1.77 1.92
CA GLY A 91 10.60 1.29 3.13
C GLY A 91 10.63 2.32 4.26
N ALA A 92 11.76 2.99 4.47
CA ALA A 92 11.90 4.01 5.50
C ALA A 92 11.01 5.24 5.19
N ALA A 93 10.93 5.65 3.92
CA ALA A 93 10.09 6.75 3.47
C ALA A 93 8.59 6.43 3.67
N LEU A 94 8.16 5.22 3.28
CA LEU A 94 6.79 4.74 3.52
C LEU A 94 6.43 4.80 5.00
N LEU A 95 7.25 4.22 5.86
CA LEU A 95 7.00 4.19 7.31
C LEU A 95 6.96 5.59 7.92
N LYS A 96 7.86 6.49 7.49
CA LYS A 96 7.83 7.90 7.91
C LYS A 96 6.53 8.59 7.47
N GLY A 97 6.08 8.33 6.24
CA GLY A 97 4.82 8.85 5.74
C GLY A 97 3.62 8.35 6.54
N VAL A 98 3.56 7.06 6.86
CA VAL A 98 2.48 6.48 7.69
C VAL A 98 2.43 7.14 9.07
N TYR A 99 3.57 7.29 9.75
CA TYR A 99 3.60 7.96 11.05
C TYR A 99 3.17 9.42 10.98
N ARG A 100 3.56 10.14 9.92
CA ARG A 100 3.09 11.50 9.70
C ARG A 100 1.57 11.54 9.58
N PHE A 101 0.95 10.64 8.82
CA PHE A 101 -0.51 10.60 8.70
C PHE A 101 -1.21 10.20 10.00
N ILE A 102 -0.62 9.29 10.78
CA ILE A 102 -1.10 8.92 12.12
C ILE A 102 -1.11 10.16 13.02
N GLU A 103 -0.02 10.93 13.02
CA GLU A 103 0.12 12.15 13.82
C GLU A 103 -0.84 13.26 13.37
N GLU A 104 -0.90 13.56 12.06
CA GLU A 104 -1.79 14.57 11.47
C GLU A 104 -3.27 14.31 11.77
N LYS A 105 -3.65 13.03 11.93
CA LYS A 105 -5.02 12.60 12.22
C LYS A 105 -5.29 12.35 13.70
N GLY A 106 -4.30 12.55 14.58
CA GLY A 106 -4.43 12.28 16.01
C GLY A 106 -4.73 10.81 16.34
N MET A 107 -4.25 9.89 15.50
CA MET A 107 -4.43 8.46 15.70
C MET A 107 -3.47 7.92 16.77
N THR A 108 -3.98 7.06 17.63
CA THR A 108 -3.27 6.35 18.68
C THR A 108 -3.39 4.84 18.45
N LYS A 109 -2.68 4.04 19.26
CA LYS A 109 -2.77 2.58 19.19
C LYS A 109 -4.14 2.03 19.61
N ASP A 110 -4.91 2.82 20.36
CA ASP A 110 -6.22 2.42 20.88
C ASP A 110 -7.34 2.67 19.87
N ASN A 111 -7.15 3.66 19.00
CA ASN A 111 -8.15 4.09 18.03
C ASN A 111 -7.77 3.79 16.56
N ALA A 112 -6.60 3.19 16.32
CA ALA A 112 -6.20 2.79 14.98
C ALA A 112 -5.64 1.38 14.92
N ALA A 113 -6.05 0.65 13.89
CA ALA A 113 -5.55 -0.68 13.57
C ALA A 113 -5.08 -0.74 12.12
N LEU A 114 -4.29 -1.75 11.78
CA LEU A 114 -3.72 -1.91 10.46
C LEU A 114 -4.16 -3.21 9.79
N ILE A 115 -4.35 -3.17 8.48
CA ILE A 115 -4.18 -4.33 7.61
C ILE A 115 -2.89 -4.12 6.82
N ALA A 116 -1.92 -5.02 7.00
CA ALA A 116 -0.62 -4.90 6.37
C ALA A 116 -0.52 -5.76 5.11
N ILE A 117 -0.33 -5.12 3.96
CA ILE A 117 0.08 -5.79 2.74
C ILE A 117 1.60 -5.70 2.68
N GLY A 118 2.26 -6.86 2.61
CA GLY A 118 3.70 -6.97 2.63
C GLY A 118 4.29 -7.17 4.03
N LYS A 119 5.29 -8.05 4.10
CA LYS A 119 5.98 -8.44 5.34
C LYS A 119 6.61 -7.27 6.10
N ARG A 120 7.19 -6.27 5.43
CA ARG A 120 7.96 -5.18 6.08
C ARG A 120 7.06 -4.29 6.95
N GLY A 121 5.88 -3.93 6.45
CA GLY A 121 4.89 -3.16 7.21
C GLY A 121 4.38 -3.97 8.40
N TYR A 122 4.00 -5.23 8.16
CA TYR A 122 3.52 -6.14 9.20
C TYR A 122 4.50 -6.26 10.38
N GLU A 123 5.74 -6.67 10.12
CA GLU A 123 6.74 -6.87 11.18
C GLU A 123 7.06 -5.57 11.92
N HIS A 124 7.05 -4.42 11.23
CA HIS A 124 7.42 -3.14 11.82
C HIS A 124 6.38 -2.64 12.83
N PHE A 125 5.10 -2.73 12.48
CA PHE A 125 3.99 -2.27 13.33
C PHE A 125 3.68 -3.26 14.44
N LEU A 126 3.73 -4.57 14.15
CA LEU A 126 3.57 -5.61 15.17
C LEU A 126 4.60 -5.47 16.29
N LYS A 127 5.89 -5.31 15.96
CA LYS A 127 6.98 -5.14 16.95
C LYS A 127 6.82 -3.89 17.82
N ARG A 128 6.03 -2.91 17.39
CA ARG A 128 5.78 -1.65 18.11
C ARG A 128 4.46 -1.66 18.87
N GLY A 129 3.79 -2.81 18.94
CA GLY A 129 2.54 -2.98 19.70
C GLY A 129 1.34 -2.28 19.06
N TRP A 130 1.34 -2.10 17.74
CA TRP A 130 0.14 -1.68 17.03
C TRP A 130 -0.74 -2.90 16.74
N THR A 131 -2.06 -2.69 16.77
CA THR A 131 -3.02 -3.71 16.39
C THR A 131 -2.96 -3.95 14.89
N VAL A 132 -2.60 -5.17 14.48
CA VAL A 132 -2.66 -5.60 13.07
C VAL A 132 -3.77 -6.63 12.95
N VAL A 133 -4.88 -6.23 12.33
CA VAL A 133 -6.11 -7.03 12.17
C VAL A 133 -5.83 -8.23 11.28
N ASN A 134 -5.17 -7.98 10.16
CA ASN A 134 -4.79 -9.00 9.20
C ASN A 134 -3.53 -8.59 8.43
N HIS A 135 -2.89 -9.58 7.80
CA HIS A 135 -1.73 -9.35 6.95
C HIS A 135 -1.76 -10.25 5.73
N PHE A 136 -1.26 -9.70 4.62
CA PHE A 136 -1.15 -10.40 3.34
C PHE A 136 0.30 -10.33 2.89
N GLU A 137 0.95 -11.47 2.73
CA GLU A 137 2.34 -11.57 2.29
C GLU A 137 2.46 -12.28 0.95
N ARG A 138 3.62 -12.12 0.30
CA ARG A 138 4.04 -12.90 -0.87
C ARG A 138 3.08 -12.76 -2.05
N TRP A 139 2.55 -11.56 -2.24
CA TRP A 139 1.84 -11.26 -3.47
C TRP A 139 2.79 -11.43 -4.65
N SER A 140 2.31 -12.07 -5.70
CA SER A 140 3.07 -12.20 -6.95
C SER A 140 3.35 -10.82 -7.52
N ASP A 141 4.41 -10.68 -8.32
CA ASP A 141 4.69 -9.43 -9.04
C ASP A 141 3.57 -9.05 -10.03
N GLN A 142 2.64 -9.99 -10.30
CA GLN A 142 1.44 -9.82 -11.10
C GLN A 142 0.20 -10.05 -10.24
N VAL A 143 -0.24 -8.98 -9.58
CA VAL A 143 -1.46 -8.98 -8.78
C VAL A 143 -2.67 -9.03 -9.71
N SER A 144 -3.54 -10.02 -9.53
CA SER A 144 -4.83 -10.12 -10.22
C SER A 144 -5.97 -9.64 -9.33
N PHE A 145 -7.13 -9.39 -9.94
CA PHE A 145 -8.34 -9.00 -9.21
C PHE A 145 -8.74 -10.07 -8.17
N ASP A 146 -8.63 -11.35 -8.50
CA ASP A 146 -8.96 -12.46 -7.61
C ASP A 146 -8.09 -12.49 -6.35
N THR A 147 -6.82 -12.07 -6.45
CA THR A 147 -5.91 -11.99 -5.30
C THR A 147 -6.28 -10.86 -4.35
N VAL A 148 -6.85 -9.75 -4.86
CA VAL A 148 -7.21 -8.57 -4.07
C VAL A 148 -8.64 -8.65 -3.52
N ARG A 149 -9.53 -9.40 -4.18
CA ARG A 149 -10.94 -9.53 -3.79
C ARG A 149 -11.14 -9.91 -2.30
N PRO A 150 -10.42 -10.89 -1.72
CA PRO A 150 -10.57 -11.23 -0.30
C PRO A 150 -10.29 -10.05 0.64
N LEU A 151 -9.24 -9.27 0.35
CA LEU A 151 -8.90 -8.06 1.10
C LEU A 151 -10.02 -7.01 0.98
N ALA A 152 -10.56 -6.80 -0.22
CA ALA A 152 -11.62 -5.84 -0.44
C ALA A 152 -12.92 -6.21 0.31
N GLU A 153 -13.30 -7.49 0.29
CA GLU A 153 -14.47 -7.99 1.03
C GLU A 153 -14.27 -7.89 2.54
N GLU A 154 -13.07 -8.16 3.05
CA GLU A 154 -12.75 -7.99 4.47
C GLU A 154 -12.88 -6.52 4.90
N ILE A 155 -12.24 -5.60 4.16
CA ILE A 155 -12.34 -4.15 4.40
C ILE A 155 -13.81 -3.69 4.41
N LYS A 156 -14.59 -4.14 3.42
CA LYS A 156 -16.01 -3.81 3.31
C LYS A 156 -16.81 -4.36 4.50
N ALA A 157 -16.57 -5.61 4.90
CA ALA A 157 -17.26 -6.24 6.02
C ALA A 157 -16.96 -5.52 7.34
N LEU A 158 -15.69 -5.20 7.61
CA LEU A 158 -15.26 -4.47 8.80
C LEU A 158 -15.94 -3.09 8.90
N TYR A 159 -16.06 -2.38 7.78
CA TYR A 159 -16.78 -1.12 7.73
C TYR A 159 -18.29 -1.30 7.98
N MET A 160 -18.94 -2.23 7.27
CA MET A 160 -20.38 -2.45 7.39
C MET A 160 -20.81 -2.92 8.78
N LYS A 161 -19.95 -3.67 9.48
CA LYS A 161 -20.16 -4.07 10.88
C LYS A 161 -20.00 -2.90 11.88
N GLY A 162 -19.38 -1.80 11.46
CA GLY A 162 -19.08 -0.66 12.33
C GLY A 162 -17.92 -0.90 13.29
N GLU A 163 -17.01 -1.83 12.97
CA GLU A 163 -15.78 -2.02 13.74
C GLU A 163 -14.78 -0.86 13.52
N TYR A 164 -14.82 -0.25 12.34
CA TYR A 164 -14.00 0.90 11.95
C TYR A 164 -14.85 1.94 11.20
N ASP A 165 -14.65 3.20 11.55
CA ASP A 165 -15.46 4.33 11.09
C ASP A 165 -14.90 5.02 9.85
N GLU A 166 -13.58 4.94 9.69
CA GLU A 166 -12.83 5.45 8.56
C GLU A 166 -11.81 4.38 8.12
N ILE A 167 -11.61 4.25 6.81
CA ILE A 167 -10.60 3.35 6.25
C ILE A 167 -9.71 4.13 5.30
N LEU A 168 -8.42 4.14 5.59
CA LEU A 168 -7.39 4.81 4.80
C LEU A 168 -6.50 3.76 4.14
N ILE A 169 -6.06 4.02 2.90
CA ILE A 169 -4.98 3.28 2.26
C ILE A 169 -3.74 4.16 2.21
N VAL A 170 -2.61 3.61 2.66
CA VAL A 170 -1.31 4.29 2.61
C VAL A 170 -0.38 3.49 1.74
N TYR A 171 0.13 4.14 0.69
CA TYR A 171 0.97 3.51 -0.32
C TYR A 171 1.98 4.52 -0.89
N THR A 172 2.97 4.01 -1.60
CA THR A 172 3.92 4.84 -2.34
C THR A 172 3.43 5.03 -3.77
N ASN A 173 3.07 6.25 -4.12
CA ASN A 173 2.72 6.63 -5.49
C ASN A 173 3.99 6.75 -6.35
N PHE A 174 3.97 6.08 -7.50
CA PHE A 174 5.05 6.11 -8.47
C PHE A 174 4.86 7.29 -9.42
N ILE A 175 5.71 8.32 -9.31
CA ILE A 175 5.70 9.48 -10.21
C ILE A 175 6.76 9.27 -11.31
N SER A 176 7.97 8.92 -10.89
CA SER A 176 9.06 8.55 -11.80
C SER A 176 10.02 7.57 -11.12
N THR A 177 11.00 7.07 -11.86
CA THR A 177 12.06 6.21 -11.32
C THR A 177 12.84 6.88 -10.18
N LEU A 178 12.95 8.22 -10.20
CA LEU A 178 13.65 9.02 -9.20
C LEU A 178 12.72 9.59 -8.12
N LYS A 179 11.42 9.76 -8.41
CA LYS A 179 10.46 10.40 -7.50
C LYS A 179 9.34 9.44 -7.12
N GLN A 180 9.33 9.09 -5.85
CA GLN A 180 8.32 8.24 -5.22
C GLN A 180 7.82 8.97 -3.97
N VAL A 181 6.50 9.11 -3.84
CA VAL A 181 5.89 9.92 -2.78
C VAL A 181 4.86 9.07 -2.05
N VAL A 182 4.83 9.17 -0.72
CA VAL A 182 3.85 8.45 0.09
C VAL A 182 2.54 9.24 0.11
N TYR A 183 1.46 8.57 -0.27
CA TYR A 183 0.11 9.10 -0.24
C TYR A 183 -0.72 8.33 0.77
N SER A 184 -1.63 9.04 1.43
CA SER A 184 -2.73 8.47 2.20
C SER A 184 -4.03 8.87 1.50
N ARG A 185 -4.88 7.90 1.19
CA ARG A 185 -6.17 8.14 0.55
C ARG A 185 -7.25 7.49 1.37
N LYS A 186 -8.39 8.17 1.49
CA LYS A 186 -9.59 7.60 2.09
C LYS A 186 -10.24 6.61 1.12
N LEU A 187 -10.43 5.36 1.58
CA LEU A 187 -11.19 4.35 0.85
C LEU A 187 -12.66 4.35 1.25
N LEU A 188 -12.92 4.37 2.57
CA LEU A 188 -14.28 4.37 3.13
C LEU A 188 -14.40 5.42 4.26
N PRO A 189 -15.54 6.11 4.38
CA PRO A 189 -16.67 6.12 3.44
C PRO A 189 -16.26 6.66 2.06
N VAL A 190 -16.91 6.19 1.00
CA VAL A 190 -16.68 6.68 -0.36
C VAL A 190 -17.21 8.10 -0.46
N THR A 191 -16.32 9.07 -0.67
CA THR A 191 -16.70 10.47 -0.94
C THR A 191 -16.44 10.81 -2.40
N PHE A 192 -17.22 11.73 -2.97
CA PHE A 192 -17.08 12.08 -4.40
C PHE A 192 -15.76 12.79 -4.71
N GLU A 193 -15.17 13.47 -3.73
CA GLU A 193 -13.81 14.03 -3.82
C GLU A 193 -12.75 12.91 -3.88
N SER A 194 -12.94 11.82 -3.13
CA SER A 194 -12.03 10.68 -3.19
C SER A 194 -11.99 10.02 -4.56
N VAL A 195 -12.98 10.26 -5.42
CA VAL A 195 -13.11 9.69 -6.77
C VAL A 195 -12.37 10.53 -7.83
N GLU A 196 -12.12 11.82 -7.60
CA GLU A 196 -11.46 12.72 -8.57
C GLU A 196 -9.93 12.62 -8.57
N GLU A 197 -9.31 12.03 -7.55
CA GLU A 197 -7.84 11.91 -7.41
C GLU A 197 -7.21 10.64 -8.04
N VAL A 198 -7.88 9.98 -9.00
CA VAL A 198 -7.41 8.71 -9.61
C VAL A 198 -6.64 8.90 -10.91
#